data_AF-A0A2T3JKB4-F1
#
_entry.id   AF-A0A2T3JKB4-F1
#
_cell.length_a   1.000
_cell.length_b   1.000
_cell.length_c   1.000
_cell.angle_alpha   90.00
_cell.angle_beta   90.00
_cell.angle_gamma   90.00
#
_symmetry.space_group_name_H-M   'P 1'
#
loop_
_entity.id
_entity.type
_entity.pdbx_description
1 polymer ?
#
loop_
_entity_poly.entity_id
_entity_poly.type
_entity_poly.pdbx_seq_one_letter_code
_entity_poly.pdbx_strand_id
1 'polypeptide(L)' 'MHTMSMMPFSMIFMWILMIAFVYLIIKAIKQDNNPASSSAIDIAKCRFANGEITQEELKAIKKEL' A
#
# COMPACT_ATOMS: atom_id res chain seq x y z
N MET A 1 -12.59 -39.91 28.78
CA MET A 1 -11.86 -39.99 27.49
C MET A 1 -11.99 -38.63 26.82
N HIS A 2 -10.85 -37.98 26.61
CA HIS A 2 -10.71 -36.54 26.38
C HIS A 2 -11.07 -36.18 24.93
N THR A 3 -12.23 -35.58 24.68
CA THR A 3 -12.53 -34.89 23.41
C THR A 3 -12.00 -33.47 23.50
N MET A 4 -10.69 -33.29 23.50
CA MET A 4 -10.06 -31.96 23.51
C MET A 4 -8.82 -31.98 22.62
N SER A 5 -8.93 -31.49 21.38
CA SER A 5 -7.81 -30.87 20.63
C SER A 5 -8.13 -30.51 19.16
N MET A 6 -9.33 -30.78 18.62
CA MET A 6 -9.65 -30.50 17.21
C MET A 6 -10.19 -29.07 16.95
N MET A 7 -9.86 -28.09 17.80
CA MET A 7 -10.39 -26.72 17.76
C MET A 7 -9.36 -25.56 17.63
N PRO A 8 -8.03 -25.73 17.49
CA PRO A 8 -7.14 -24.57 17.29
C PRO A 8 -7.08 -24.08 15.83
N PHE A 9 -7.38 -24.96 14.86
CA PHE A 9 -7.21 -24.63 13.44
C PHE A 9 -8.24 -23.60 12.93
N SER A 10 -9.48 -23.64 13.43
CA SER A 10 -10.54 -22.72 13.01
C SER A 10 -10.26 -21.28 13.44
N MET A 11 -9.74 -21.09 14.66
CA MET A 11 -9.29 -19.77 15.12
C MET A 11 -8.13 -19.25 14.27
N ILE A 12 -7.08 -20.06 14.08
CA ILE A 12 -5.91 -19.65 13.29
C ILE A 12 -6.31 -19.29 11.85
N PHE A 13 -7.20 -20.08 11.24
CA PHE A 13 -7.71 -19.81 9.90
C PHE A 13 -8.46 -18.47 9.81
N MET A 14 -9.29 -18.15 10.80
CA MET A 14 -10.03 -16.88 10.86
C MET A 14 -9.08 -15.67 10.98
N TRP A 15 -8.01 -15.78 11.78
CA TRP A 15 -6.97 -14.76 11.89
C TRP A 15 -6.20 -14.57 10.57
N ILE A 16 -5.82 -15.66 9.90
CA ILE A 16 -5.14 -15.60 8.58
C ILE A 16 -6.05 -14.91 7.56
N LEU A 17 -7.34 -15.25 7.54
CA LEU A 17 -8.32 -14.66 6.63
C LEU A 17 -8.52 -13.16 6.91
N MET A 18 -8.55 -12.75 8.19
CA MET A 18 -8.64 -11.35 8.57
C MET A 18 -7.41 -10.55 8.10
N ILE A 19 -6.20 -11.07 8.28
CA ILE A 19 -4.96 -10.43 7.82
C ILE A 19 -4.94 -10.34 6.29
N ALA A 20 -5.32 -11.41 5.60
CA ALA A 20 -5.41 -11.43 4.14
C ALA A 20 -6.43 -10.40 3.62
N PHE A 21 -7.57 -10.26 4.29
CA PHE A 21 -8.59 -9.27 3.93
C PHE A 21 -8.08 -7.83 4.09
N VAL A 22 -7.43 -7.51 5.22
CA VAL A 22 -6.81 -6.19 5.42
C VAL A 22 -5.72 -5.92 4.38
N TYR A 23 -4.90 -6.91 4.05
CA TYR A 23 -3.88 -6.80 3.01
C TYR A 23 -4.50 -6.50 1.63
N LEU A 24 -5.59 -7.18 1.27
CA LEU A 24 -6.31 -6.94 0.02
C LEU A 24 -6.92 -5.53 -0.04
N ILE A 25 -7.46 -5.03 1.07
CA ILE A 25 -7.98 -3.65 1.16
C ILE A 25 -6.85 -2.64 0.91
N ILE A 26 -5.70 -2.79 1.57
CA ILE A 26 -4.55 -1.90 1.39
C ILE A 26 -4.02 -2.00 -0.05
N LYS A 27 -3.95 -3.21 -0.62
CA LYS A 27 -3.50 -3.42 -2.00
C LYS A 27 -4.46 -2.80 -3.01
N ALA A 28 -5.78 -2.95 -2.82
CA ALA A 28 -6.79 -2.34 -3.67
C ALA A 28 -6.71 -0.81 -3.62
N ILE A 29 -6.58 -0.22 -2.43
CA ILE A 29 -6.38 1.23 -2.26
C ILE A 29 -5.09 1.68 -2.95
N LYS A 30 -3.98 0.94 -2.84
CA LYS A 30 -2.74 1.25 -3.55
C LYS A 30 -2.86 1.11 -5.08
N GLN A 31 -3.70 0.20 -5.56
CA GLN A 31 -3.90 -0.05 -6.99
C GLN A 31 -4.77 1.03 -7.65
N ASP A 32 -5.69 1.64 -6.89
CA ASP A 32 -6.47 2.81 -7.33
C ASP A 32 -5.68 4.14 -7.30
N ASN A 33 -4.49 4.17 -6.69
CA ASN A 33 -3.55 5.29 -6.82
C ASN A 33 -2.83 5.22 -8.18
N ASN A 34 -3.62 5.35 -9.24
CA ASN A 34 -3.31 5.73 -10.61
C ASN A 34 -1.85 5.50 -11.08
N PRO A 35 -1.59 4.49 -11.94
CA PRO A 35 -0.24 4.21 -12.46
C PRO A 35 0.37 5.38 -13.26
N ALA A 36 -0.44 6.30 -13.79
CA ALA A 36 0.06 7.49 -14.48
C ALA A 36 0.52 8.59 -13.49
N SER A 37 -0.22 8.79 -12.40
CA SER A 37 0.09 9.80 -11.38
C SER A 37 1.31 9.41 -10.56
N SER A 38 1.38 8.15 -10.13
CA SER A 38 2.51 7.65 -9.36
C SER A 38 3.81 7.70 -10.17
N SER A 39 3.74 7.49 -11.50
CA SER A 39 4.89 7.64 -12.39
C SER A 39 5.36 9.09 -12.52
N ALA A 40 4.47 10.05 -12.74
CA ALA A 40 4.83 11.46 -12.84
C ALA A 40 5.42 12.01 -11.52
N ILE A 41 4.82 11.64 -10.38
CA ILE A 41 5.32 12.00 -9.05
C ILE A 41 6.63 11.30 -8.69
N ASP A 42 6.85 10.05 -9.11
CA ASP A 42 8.14 9.38 -8.90
C ASP A 42 9.25 9.98 -9.77
N ILE A 43 8.96 10.35 -11.02
CA ILE A 43 9.91 11.07 -11.87
C ILE A 43 10.28 12.40 -11.22
N ALA A 44 9.29 13.16 -10.74
CA ALA A 44 9.53 14.42 -10.03
C ALA A 44 10.37 14.21 -8.75
N LYS A 45 10.09 13.17 -7.95
CA LYS A 45 10.91 12.81 -6.78
C LYS A 45 12.35 12.45 -7.15
N CYS A 46 12.55 11.70 -8.22
CA CYS A 46 13.89 11.35 -8.72
C CYS A 46 14.68 12.61 -9.09
N ARG A 47 14.06 13.55 -9.82
CA ARG A 47 14.67 14.83 -10.21
C ARG A 47 15.00 15.71 -9.00
N PHE A 48 14.14 15.72 -7.99
CA PHE A 48 14.43 16.42 -6.73
C PHE A 48 15.64 15.82 -5.99
N ALA A 49 15.75 14.49 -5.95
CA ALA A 49 16.90 13.81 -5.37
C ALA A 49 18.21 14.08 -6.12
N ASN A 50 18.13 14.23 -7.44
CA ASN A 50 19.25 14.66 -8.28
C ASN A 50 19.57 16.17 -8.14
N GLY A 51 18.72 16.95 -7.47
CA GLY A 51 18.85 18.41 -7.38
C GLY A 51 18.48 19.16 -8.66
N GLU A 52 17.82 18.50 -9.62
CA GLU A 52 17.37 19.09 -10.89
C GLU A 52 16.15 20.00 -10.72
N ILE A 53 15.36 19.78 -9.67
CA ILE A 53 14.20 20.62 -9.33
C ILE A 53 14.21 20.97 -7.85
N THR A 54 13.57 22.08 -7.49
CA THR A 54 13.48 22.52 -6.10
C THR A 54 12.30 21.88 -5.37
N GLN A 55 12.28 22.03 -4.03
CA GLN A 55 11.17 21.54 -3.21
C GLN A 55 9.85 22.21 -3.58
N GLU A 56 9.88 23.47 -4.04
CA GLU A 56 8.69 24.22 -4.44
C GLU A 56 8.08 23.65 -5.72
N GLU A 57 8.92 23.35 -6.72
CA GLU A 57 8.50 22.74 -7.98
C GLU A 57 7.94 21.33 -7.79
N LEU A 58 8.57 20.50 -6.95
CA LEU A 58 8.03 19.19 -6.56
C LEU A 58 6.63 19.32 -5.94
N LYS A 59 6.42 20.36 -5.11
CA LYS A 59 5.16 20.60 -4.41
C LYS A 59 4.07 21.12 -5.34
N ALA A 60 4.43 21.90 -6.36
CA ALA A 60 3.51 22.35 -7.41
C ALA A 60 3.02 21.16 -8.26
N ILE A 61 3.94 20.28 -8.70
CA ILE A 61 3.59 19.06 -9.47
C ILE A 61 2.68 18.13 -8.66
N LYS A 62 2.93 18.00 -7.35
CA LYS A 62 2.07 17.22 -6.44
C LYS A 62 0.67 17.81 -6.23
N LYS A 63 0.46 19.09 -6.55
CA LYS A 63 -0.80 19.81 -6.33
C LYS A 63 -1.65 19.90 -7.60
N GLU A 64 -1.02 19.80 -8.78
CA GLU A 64 -1.72 19.71 -10.07
C GLU A 64 -2.25 18.29 -10.38
N LEU A 65 -1.67 17.26 -9.76
CA LEU A 65 -2.17 15.88 -9.80
C LEU A 65 -3.13 15.57 -8.65
#